data_AF-A0A530BCU7-F1
#
_entry.id   AF-A0A530BCU7-F1
#
_cell.length_a   1.000
_cell.length_b   1.000
_cell.length_c   1.000
_cell.angle_alpha   90.00
_cell.angle_beta   90.00
_cell.angle_gamma   90.00
#
_symmetry.space_group_name_H-M   'P 1'
#
loop_
_entity.id
_entity.type
_entity.pdbx_description
1 polymer ?
#
loop_
_entity_poly.entity_id
_entity_poly.type
_entity_poly.pdbx_seq_one_letter_code
_entity_poly.pdbx_strand_id
1 'polypeptide(L)'
;TRTAVPRVTIGRSEVPTPPLPELCQPTALFVLQGTKSVLIGDRMLRYSAGSCFVYAVETPATSQLIEASAAHPYMAIAFSLDIELIATLLIDHKPAAGGDDFVTYPA
;
A
#
# COMPACT_ATOMS: atom_id res chain seq x y z
N THR A 1 -8.99 -11.08 2.22
CA THR A 1 -8.83 -12.44 2.78
C THR A 1 -7.70 -12.48 3.79
N ARG A 2 -7.94 -13.04 4.99
CA ARG A 2 -6.90 -13.27 6.00
C ARG A 2 -6.06 -14.49 5.61
N THR A 3 -4.77 -14.47 5.92
CA THR A 3 -3.85 -15.58 5.62
C THR A 3 -3.43 -16.32 6.90
N ALA A 4 -2.71 -17.43 6.75
CA ALA A 4 -2.07 -18.13 7.87
C ALA A 4 -0.88 -17.35 8.46
N VAL A 5 -0.36 -16.36 7.73
CA VAL A 5 0.73 -15.49 8.19
C VAL A 5 0.13 -14.30 8.93
N PRO A 6 0.52 -14.06 10.21
CA PRO A 6 0.03 -12.91 10.97
C PRO A 6 0.29 -11.59 10.25
N ARG A 7 -0.67 -10.66 10.32
CA ARG A 7 -0.58 -9.31 9.71
C ARG A 7 -0.47 -9.29 8.18
N VAL A 8 -0.66 -10.42 7.51
CA VAL A 8 -0.69 -10.49 6.05
C VAL A 8 -2.12 -10.75 5.57
N THR A 9 -2.59 -9.89 4.67
CA THR A 9 -3.89 -10.01 4.02
C THR A 9 -3.74 -9.97 2.50
N ILE A 10 -4.67 -10.63 1.81
CA ILE A 10 -4.76 -10.62 0.35
C ILE A 10 -6.04 -9.88 -0.03
N GLY A 11 -5.91 -8.82 -0.82
CA GLY A 11 -7.00 -8.11 -1.47
C GLY A 11 -7.28 -8.71 -2.84
N ARG A 12 -8.55 -8.94 -3.16
CA ARG A 12 -8.98 -9.36 -4.50
C ARG A 12 -10.31 -8.70 -4.84
N SER A 13 -10.41 -8.15 -6.04
CA SER A 13 -11.69 -7.68 -6.60
C SER A 13 -11.79 -8.05 -8.08
N GLU A 14 -12.92 -8.58 -8.49
CA GLU A 14 -13.25 -8.84 -9.90
C GLU A 14 -13.98 -7.68 -10.56
N VAL A 15 -14.23 -6.59 -9.83
CA VAL A 15 -14.92 -5.40 -10.34
C VAL A 15 -14.19 -4.13 -9.89
N PRO A 16 -14.24 -3.05 -10.69
CA PRO A 16 -13.82 -1.75 -10.23
C PRO A 16 -14.66 -1.32 -9.03
N THR A 17 -14.08 -0.52 -8.14
CA THR A 17 -14.84 0.09 -7.05
C THR A 17 -15.17 1.53 -7.42
N PRO A 18 -16.21 2.14 -6.82
CA PRO A 18 -16.31 3.59 -6.81
C PRO A 18 -15.16 4.19 -5.95
N PRO A 19 -14.93 5.51 -6.02
CA PRO A 19 -14.09 6.20 -5.06
C PRO A 19 -14.68 6.04 -3.64
N LEU A 20 -13.89 5.51 -2.72
CA LEU A 20 -14.27 5.21 -1.35
C LEU A 20 -13.38 6.00 -0.38
N PRO A 21 -13.94 6.95 0.40
CA PRO A 21 -13.23 7.59 1.49
C PRO A 21 -12.89 6.58 2.59
N GLU A 22 -11.64 6.57 3.03
CA GLU A 22 -11.14 5.66 4.08
C GLU A 22 -10.05 6.34 4.91
N LEU A 23 -9.92 5.92 6.18
CA LEU A 23 -8.76 6.22 7.00
C LEU A 23 -7.81 5.01 6.92
N CYS A 24 -6.79 5.10 6.08
CA CYS A 24 -5.86 4.01 5.86
C CYS A 24 -4.93 3.83 7.05
N GLN A 25 -4.91 2.62 7.62
CA GLN A 25 -4.00 2.22 8.70
C GLN A 25 -2.59 1.96 8.16
N PRO A 26 -1.53 2.09 9.01
CA PRO A 26 -0.17 1.81 8.60
C PRO A 26 -0.01 0.41 7.96
N THR A 27 0.37 0.40 6.69
CA THR A 27 0.34 -0.81 5.85
C THR A 27 1.33 -0.65 4.71
N ALA A 28 2.11 -1.69 4.43
CA ALA A 28 2.82 -1.84 3.16
C ALA A 28 2.00 -2.72 2.20
N LEU A 29 1.71 -2.23 1.00
CA LEU A 29 0.87 -2.91 0.03
C LEU A 29 1.59 -3.09 -1.31
N PHE A 30 1.51 -4.29 -1.84
CA PHE A 30 2.09 -4.69 -3.12
C PHE A 30 0.95 -5.05 -4.08
N VAL A 31 0.88 -4.34 -5.21
CA VAL A 31 -0.10 -4.64 -6.25
C VAL A 31 0.48 -5.72 -7.15
N LEU A 32 -0.23 -6.85 -7.24
CA LEU A 32 0.17 -7.99 -8.06
C LEU A 32 -0.51 -7.98 -9.43
N GLN A 33 -1.75 -7.48 -9.49
CA GLN A 33 -2.53 -7.43 -10.72
C GLN A 33 -3.57 -6.31 -10.64
N GLY A 34 -3.94 -5.75 -11.80
CA GLY A 34 -4.86 -4.62 -11.90
C GLY A 34 -4.25 -3.32 -11.39
N THR A 35 -5.10 -2.33 -11.15
CA THR A 35 -4.66 -1.00 -10.75
C THR A 35 -5.56 -0.40 -9.67
N LYS A 36 -4.93 0.13 -8.62
CA LYS A 36 -5.55 0.97 -7.59
C LYS A 36 -5.15 2.44 -7.78
N SER A 37 -6.11 3.34 -7.68
CA SER A 37 -5.90 4.79 -7.56
C SER A 37 -6.17 5.22 -6.12
N VAL A 38 -5.38 6.16 -5.61
CA VAL A 38 -5.52 6.73 -4.28
C VAL A 38 -5.37 8.25 -4.37
N LEU A 39 -6.35 8.98 -3.87
CA LEU A 39 -6.27 10.43 -3.68
C LEU A 39 -5.93 10.73 -2.22
N ILE A 40 -4.83 11.45 -2.00
CA ILE A 40 -4.39 11.93 -0.68
C ILE A 40 -4.24 13.45 -0.78
N GLY A 41 -5.09 14.19 -0.07
CA GLY A 41 -5.20 15.63 -0.27
C GLY A 41 -5.59 15.94 -1.72
N ASP A 42 -4.71 16.61 -2.45
CA ASP A 42 -4.86 16.97 -3.87
C ASP A 42 -4.08 16.05 -4.82
N ARG A 43 -3.36 15.05 -4.30
CA ARG A 43 -2.49 14.17 -5.09
C ARG A 43 -3.16 12.84 -5.41
N MET A 44 -3.32 12.57 -6.71
CA MET A 44 -3.76 11.27 -7.21
C MET A 44 -2.55 10.39 -7.53
N LEU A 45 -2.48 9.23 -6.89
CA LEU A 45 -1.42 8.25 -7.01
C LEU A 45 -2.00 6.97 -7.62
N ARG A 46 -1.34 6.43 -8.65
CA ARG A 46 -1.76 5.23 -9.36
C ARG A 46 -0.76 4.11 -9.13
N TYR A 47 -1.25 2.97 -8.68
CA TYR A 47 -0.46 1.78 -8.37
C TYR A 47 -0.97 0.59 -9.19
N SER A 48 -0.21 0.23 -10.21
CA SER A 48 -0.45 -0.95 -11.07
C SER A 48 0.41 -2.14 -10.61
N ALA A 49 0.26 -3.29 -11.26
CA ALA A 49 1.08 -4.47 -11.02
C ALA A 49 2.59 -4.13 -10.93
N GLY A 50 3.25 -4.64 -9.89
CA GLY A 50 4.66 -4.35 -9.58
C GLY A 50 4.88 -3.12 -8.70
N SER A 51 3.85 -2.31 -8.49
CA SER A 51 3.92 -1.16 -7.58
C SER A 51 3.86 -1.59 -6.12
N CYS A 52 4.60 -0.87 -5.27
CA CYS A 52 4.50 -0.92 -3.82
C CYS A 52 4.16 0.47 -3.29
N PHE A 53 3.32 0.54 -2.26
CA PHE A 53 3.11 1.77 -1.51
C PHE A 53 2.95 1.50 -0.02
N VAL A 54 3.33 2.49 0.78
CA VAL A 54 3.35 2.39 2.23
C VAL A 54 2.58 3.56 2.82
N TYR A 55 1.56 3.24 3.61
CA TYR A 55 1.03 4.19 4.59
C TYR A 55 1.89 4.07 5.84
N ALA A 56 2.71 5.07 6.12
CA ALA A 56 3.58 5.09 7.31
C ALA A 56 2.83 5.55 8.57
N VAL A 57 1.76 6.32 8.38
CA VAL A 57 0.87 6.84 9.42
C VAL A 57 -0.57 6.63 9.00
N GLU A 58 -1.51 6.81 9.92
CA GLU A 58 -2.92 6.87 9.59
C GLU A 58 -3.18 8.00 8.58
N THR A 59 -3.66 7.65 7.39
CA THR A 59 -3.75 8.57 6.26
C THR A 59 -5.19 8.63 5.74
N PRO A 60 -5.89 9.78 5.85
CA PRO A 60 -7.16 9.98 5.16
C PRO A 60 -6.93 9.94 3.65
N ALA A 61 -7.64 9.06 2.97
CA ALA A 61 -7.53 8.90 1.52
C ALA A 61 -8.88 8.60 0.89
N THR A 62 -8.99 8.82 -0.42
CA THR A 62 -10.06 8.24 -1.25
C THR A 62 -9.43 7.21 -2.17
N SER A 63 -9.81 5.95 -2.01
CA SER A 63 -9.27 4.84 -2.79
C SER A 63 -10.26 4.35 -3.83
N GLN A 64 -9.75 3.90 -4.97
CA GLN A 64 -10.54 3.29 -6.03
C GLN A 64 -9.77 2.18 -6.72
N LEU A 65 -10.41 1.05 -7.01
CA LEU A 65 -9.89 0.08 -7.98
C LEU A 65 -10.38 0.50 -9.36
N ILE A 66 -9.45 0.85 -10.25
CA ILE A 66 -9.78 1.38 -11.59
C ILE A 66 -9.61 0.33 -12.69
N GLU A 67 -8.79 -0.70 -12.46
CA GLU A 67 -8.65 -1.83 -13.38
C GLU A 67 -8.83 -3.13 -12.60
N ALA A 68 -10.01 -3.73 -12.78
CA ALA A 68 -10.40 -5.02 -12.22
C ALA A 68 -11.55 -5.61 -13.06
N SER A 69 -11.45 -6.88 -13.41
CA SER A 69 -12.52 -7.64 -14.09
C SER A 69 -12.47 -9.11 -13.65
N ALA A 70 -13.49 -9.91 -13.98
CA ALA A 70 -13.47 -11.35 -13.71
C ALA A 70 -12.29 -12.07 -14.41
N ALA A 71 -11.96 -11.67 -15.65
CA ALA A 71 -10.84 -12.21 -16.41
C ALA A 71 -9.47 -11.69 -15.95
N HIS A 72 -9.44 -10.50 -15.36
CA HIS A 72 -8.22 -9.84 -14.88
C HIS A 72 -8.50 -9.10 -13.55
N PRO A 73 -8.64 -9.84 -12.43
CA PRO A 73 -9.00 -9.24 -11.15
C PRO A 73 -7.89 -8.35 -10.61
N TYR A 74 -8.26 -7.32 -9.85
CA TYR A 74 -7.30 -6.65 -8.99
C TYR A 74 -6.83 -7.64 -7.91
N MET A 75 -5.52 -7.70 -7.68
CA MET A 75 -4.91 -8.51 -6.63
C MET A 75 -3.79 -7.74 -5.94
N ALA A 76 -3.77 -7.81 -4.61
CA ALA A 76 -2.74 -7.19 -3.80
C ALA A 76 -2.44 -7.99 -2.54
N ILE A 77 -1.22 -7.87 -2.04
CA ILE A 77 -0.81 -8.35 -0.71
C ILE A 77 -0.54 -7.13 0.16
N ALA A 78 -1.10 -7.14 1.36
CA ALA A 78 -0.93 -6.08 2.34
C ALA A 78 -0.34 -6.63 3.65
N PHE A 79 0.66 -5.92 4.16
CA PHE A 79 1.33 -6.17 5.43
C PHE A 79 0.97 -5.05 6.38
N SER A 80 0.14 -5.34 7.39
CA SER A 80 -0.17 -4.37 8.44
C SER A 80 1.08 -4.10 9.26
N LEU A 81 1.42 -2.82 9.40
CA LEU A 81 2.63 -2.38 10.10
C LEU A 81 2.31 -2.12 11.56
N ASP A 82 3.16 -2.66 12.41
CA ASP A 82 3.14 -2.41 13.85
C ASP A 82 4.14 -1.30 14.15
N ILE A 83 3.63 -0.10 14.37
CA ILE A 83 4.46 1.10 14.53
C ILE A 83 5.29 1.04 15.81
N GLU A 84 4.78 0.41 16.87
CA GLU A 84 5.55 0.24 18.11
C GLU A 84 6.75 -0.68 17.88
N LEU A 85 6.52 -1.82 17.21
CA LEU A 85 7.59 -2.73 16.83
C LEU A 85 8.62 -2.05 15.92
N ILE A 86 8.18 -1.27 14.94
CA ILE A 86 9.08 -0.53 14.05
C ILE A 86 9.89 0.49 14.84
N ALA A 87 9.27 1.23 15.77
CA ALA A 87 9.96 2.19 16.62
C ALA A 87 11.04 1.52 17.50
N THR A 88 10.72 0.37 18.11
CA THR A 88 11.70 -0.42 18.86
C THR A 88 12.87 -0.85 17.98
N LEU A 89 12.58 -1.36 16.78
CA LEU A 89 13.63 -1.76 15.83
C LEU A 89 14.55 -0.58 15.44
N LEU A 90 14.00 0.62 15.24
CA LEU A 90 14.80 1.81 14.90
C LEU A 90 15.70 2.26 16.05
N ILE A 91 15.27 2.06 17.30
CA ILE A 91 16.07 2.36 18.50
C ILE A 91 17.21 1.34 18.63
N ASP A 92 16.88 0.06 18.53
CA ASP A 92 17.84 -1.03 18.70
C ASP A 92 18.84 -1.08 17.55
N HIS A 93 18.41 -0.71 16.34
CA HIS A 93 19.16 -0.79 15.10
C HIS A 93 19.17 0.58 14.46
N LYS A 94 19.86 1.53 15.12
CA LYS A 94 20.00 2.90 14.62
C LYS A 94 20.38 2.88 13.14
N PRO A 95 19.54 3.41 12.24
CA PRO A 95 19.88 3.44 10.82
C PRO A 95 21.20 4.18 10.65
N ALA A 96 22.08 3.64 9.80
CA ALA A 96 23.29 4.35 9.43
C ALA A 96 22.85 5.74 8.94
N ALA A 97 23.39 6.79 9.55
CA ALA A 97 23.17 8.16 9.08
C ALA A 97 23.92 8.35 7.75
N GLY A 98 23.39 7.75 6.68
CA GLY A 98 23.80 7.94 5.31
C GLY A 98 22.69 8.72 4.60
N GLY A 99 23.08 9.83 3.96
CA GLY A 99 22.18 10.77 3.32
C GLY A 99 21.15 10.11 2.40
N ASP A 100 20.00 10.73 2.39
CA ASP A 100 18.75 10.46 1.68
C ASP A 100 18.92 10.54 0.15
N ASP A 101 19.77 9.67 -0.40
CA ASP A 101 19.75 9.34 -1.83
C ASP A 101 18.54 8.44 -2.12
N PHE A 102 17.35 9.02 -2.02
CA PHE A 102 16.15 8.52 -2.65
C PHE A 102 16.35 8.61 -4.17
N VAL A 103 17.02 7.62 -4.75
CA VAL A 103 17.15 7.49 -6.21
C VAL A 103 15.76 7.19 -6.76
N THR A 104 15.08 8.25 -7.20
CA THR A 104 13.84 8.14 -7.96
C THR A 104 14.25 7.64 -9.35
N TYR A 105 13.88 6.40 -9.69
CA TYR A 105 14.05 5.94 -11.07
C TYR A 105 13.22 6.83 -11.99
N PRO A 106 13.79 7.43 -13.05
CA PRO A 106 13.02 8.18 -14.03
C PRO A 106 12.07 7.25 -14.79
N ALA A 107 10.91 7.82 -15.15
CA ALA A 107 9.82 7.17 -15.88
C ALA A 107 10.18 6.78 -17.31
#